data_AF-A0A9E1KAQ5-F1
#
_entry.id   AF-A0A9E1KAQ5-F1
#
_cell.length_a   1.000
_cell.length_b   1.000
_cell.length_c   1.000
_cell.angle_alpha   90.00
_cell.angle_beta   90.00
_cell.angle_gamma   90.00
#
_symmetry.space_group_name_H-M   'P 1'
#
loop_
_entity.id
_entity.type
_entity.pdbx_description
1 polymer ?
#
loop_
_entity_poly.entity_id
_entity_poly.type
_entity_poly.pdbx_seq_one_letter_code
_entity_poly.pdbx_strand_id
1 'polypeptide(L)'
;MKYFLTFYHTLRFWIVIISLSIILGTVAVFLGIFDKSGNQSHKIAALWSRLICRWNGIKVKITGAENILVDKPQIFIANHQGYYDIFALAGYLSVQLRWVSKSILFRIPFMGWAMKASGYIPVKRNN
;
A
#
# COMPACT_ATOMS: atom_id res chain seq x y z
N MET A 1 -17.04 19.94 -19.06
CA MET A 1 -17.10 19.67 -17.61
C MET A 1 -16.50 18.31 -17.20
N LYS A 2 -16.87 17.19 -17.84
CA LYS A 2 -16.32 15.85 -17.52
C LYS A 2 -14.79 15.77 -17.56
N TYR A 3 -14.16 16.29 -18.61
CA TYR A 3 -12.69 16.29 -18.75
C TYR A 3 -11.98 17.10 -17.67
N PHE A 4 -12.55 18.22 -17.25
CA PHE A 4 -12.00 19.05 -16.17
C PHE A 4 -12.03 18.32 -14.82
N LEU A 5 -13.14 17.66 -14.50
CA LEU A 5 -13.26 16.86 -13.28
C LEU A 5 -12.30 15.67 -13.28
N THR A 6 -12.19 14.95 -14.41
CA THR A 6 -11.20 13.86 -14.56
C THR A 6 -9.79 14.38 -14.36
N PHE A 7 -9.42 15.48 -15.01
CA PHE A 7 -8.11 16.11 -14.86
C PHE A 7 -7.83 16.50 -13.41
N TYR A 8 -8.78 17.14 -12.73
CA TYR A 8 -8.68 17.49 -11.32
C TYR A 8 -8.45 16.26 -10.43
N HIS A 9 -9.21 15.17 -10.62
CA HIS A 9 -9.04 13.95 -9.83
C HIS A 9 -7.69 13.28 -10.09
N THR A 10 -7.23 13.24 -11.34
CA THR A 10 -5.90 12.71 -11.69
C THR A 10 -4.79 13.55 -11.07
N LEU A 11 -4.86 14.88 -11.17
CA LEU A 11 -3.88 15.79 -10.58
C LEU A 11 -3.84 15.63 -9.06
N ARG A 12 -5.01 15.65 -8.41
CA ARG A 12 -5.12 15.44 -6.97
C ARG A 12 -4.53 14.09 -6.55
N PHE A 13 -4.83 13.01 -7.29
CA PHE A 13 -4.26 11.69 -7.00
C PHE A 13 -2.73 11.72 -7.02
N TRP A 14 -2.14 12.28 -8.08
CA TRP A 14 -0.68 12.35 -8.22
C TRP A 14 -0.01 13.19 -7.15
N ILE A 15 -0.58 14.35 -6.80
CA ILE A 15 -0.08 15.19 -5.70
C ILE A 15 -0.12 14.39 -4.39
N VAL A 16 -1.27 13.79 -4.08
CA VAL A 16 -1.46 13.03 -2.83
C VAL A 16 -0.50 11.84 -2.74
N ILE A 17 -0.41 11.00 -3.77
CA ILE A 17 0.42 9.79 -3.72
C ILE A 17 1.91 10.16 -3.62
N ILE A 18 2.38 11.16 -4.37
CA ILE A 18 3.79 11.57 -4.33
C ILE A 18 4.13 12.14 -2.95
N SER A 19 3.35 13.10 -2.45
CA SER A 19 3.60 13.71 -1.15
C SER A 19 3.56 12.68 -0.02
N LEU A 20 2.55 11.80 0.00
CA LEU A 20 2.44 10.76 1.01
C LEU A 20 3.54 9.70 0.88
N SER A 21 3.94 9.31 -0.33
CA SER A 21 5.04 8.36 -0.55
C SER A 21 6.36 8.91 -0.02
N ILE A 22 6.66 10.19 -0.23
CA ILE A 22 7.88 10.82 0.31
C ILE A 22 7.83 10.85 1.84
N ILE A 23 6.75 11.41 2.41
CA ILE A 23 6.63 11.62 3.86
C ILE A 23 6.58 10.26 4.59
N LEU A 24 5.58 9.45 4.27
CA LEU A 24 5.34 8.19 4.97
C LEU A 24 6.33 7.11 4.56
N GLY A 25 6.86 7.13 3.33
CA GLY A 25 7.94 6.25 2.94
C GLY A 25 9.21 6.51 3.74
N THR A 26 9.56 7.78 3.96
CA THR A 26 10.71 8.15 4.82
C THR A 26 10.49 7.67 6.25
N VAL A 27 9.30 7.90 6.83
CA VAL A 27 8.96 7.41 8.17
C VAL A 27 9.04 5.88 8.24
N ALA A 28 8.50 5.17 7.26
CA ALA A 28 8.53 3.70 7.22
C ALA A 28 9.97 3.17 7.15
N VAL A 29 10.84 3.81 6.37
CA VAL A 29 12.27 3.47 6.28
C VAL A 29 12.96 3.71 7.61
N PHE A 30 12.75 4.88 8.22
CA PHE A 30 13.33 5.21 9.53
C PHE A 30 12.90 4.21 10.60
N LEU A 31 11.61 3.87 10.68
CA LEU A 31 11.12 2.86 11.62
C LEU A 31 11.71 1.47 11.35
N GLY A 32 11.95 1.10 10.09
CA GLY A 32 12.60 -0.17 9.71
C GLY A 32 14.07 -0.27 10.13
N ILE A 33 14.71 0.84 10.51
CA ILE A 33 16.05 0.82 11.12
C ILE A 33 15.97 0.16 12.50
N PHE A 34 14.92 0.46 13.27
CA PHE A 34 14.72 -0.01 14.65
C PHE A 34 13.87 -1.29 14.75
N ASP A 35 12.88 -1.44 13.85
CA ASP A 35 12.02 -2.62 13.79
C ASP A 35 12.40 -3.53 12.60
N LYS A 36 13.22 -4.55 12.87
CA LYS A 36 13.63 -5.52 11.86
C LYS A 36 12.52 -6.48 11.42
N SER A 37 11.42 -6.56 12.15
CA SER A 37 10.26 -7.37 11.73
C SER A 37 9.52 -6.73 10.54
N GLY A 38 9.70 -5.43 10.32
CA GLY A 38 9.00 -4.66 9.31
C GLY A 38 7.51 -4.44 9.61
N ASN A 39 7.06 -4.73 10.83
CA ASN A 39 5.66 -4.56 11.25
C ASN A 39 5.28 -3.08 11.33
N GLN A 40 6.15 -2.26 11.92
CA GLN A 40 5.93 -0.83 12.05
C GLN A 40 5.95 -0.15 10.67
N SER A 41 6.91 -0.50 9.81
CA SER A 41 6.95 -0.02 8.42
C SER A 41 5.68 -0.40 7.65
N HIS A 42 5.16 -1.63 7.86
CA HIS A 42 3.91 -2.05 7.25
C HIS A 42 2.69 -1.27 7.77
N LYS A 43 2.61 -0.97 9.08
CA LYS A 43 1.56 -0.10 9.63
C LYS A 43 1.56 1.29 8.98
N ILE A 44 2.74 1.83 8.68
CA ILE A 44 2.87 3.09 7.93
C ILE A 44 2.40 2.92 6.49
N ALA A 45 2.71 1.80 5.82
CA ALA A 45 2.19 1.51 4.48
C ALA A 45 0.65 1.36 4.46
N ALA A 46 0.06 0.79 5.51
CA ALA A 46 -1.39 0.72 5.68
C ALA A 46 -2.00 2.12 5.89
N LEU A 47 -1.36 2.98 6.69
CA LEU A 47 -1.77 4.38 6.85
C LEU A 47 -1.69 5.15 5.52
N TRP A 48 -0.59 5.00 4.78
CA TRP A 48 -0.40 5.58 3.44
C TRP A 48 -1.54 5.19 2.50
N SER A 49 -1.89 3.91 2.49
CA SER A 49 -2.98 3.36 1.68
C SER A 49 -4.35 3.94 2.07
N ARG A 50 -4.66 4.01 3.38
CA ARG A 50 -5.91 4.61 3.87
C ARG A 50 -6.03 6.09 3.51
N LEU A 51 -4.95 6.85 3.63
CA LEU A 51 -4.94 8.27 3.31
C LEU A 51 -5.12 8.52 1.80
N ILE A 52 -4.51 7.70 0.94
CA ILE A 52 -4.74 7.76 -0.52
C ILE A 52 -6.22 7.55 -0.84
N CYS A 53 -6.86 6.51 -0.27
CA CYS A 53 -8.28 6.28 -0.45
C CYS A 53 -9.11 7.47 0.05
N ARG A 54 -8.89 7.91 1.30
CA ARG A 54 -9.66 8.99 1.93
C ARG A 54 -9.54 10.30 1.16
N TRP A 55 -8.34 10.74 0.83
CA TRP A 55 -8.12 12.02 0.14
C TRP A 55 -8.49 11.99 -1.34
N ASN A 56 -8.66 10.80 -1.92
CA ASN A 56 -9.25 10.64 -3.24
C ASN A 56 -10.77 10.39 -3.23
N GLY A 57 -11.42 10.40 -2.06
CA GLY A 57 -12.87 10.19 -1.95
C GLY A 57 -13.31 8.75 -2.17
N ILE A 58 -12.40 7.79 -2.07
CA ILE A 58 -12.68 6.36 -2.19
C ILE A 58 -13.24 5.87 -0.86
N LYS A 59 -14.45 5.31 -0.91
CA LYS A 59 -15.11 4.67 0.24
C LYS A 59 -14.88 3.16 0.14
N VAL A 60 -14.24 2.59 1.15
CA VAL A 60 -14.00 1.14 1.24
C VAL A 60 -15.01 0.55 2.22
N LYS A 61 -15.75 -0.46 1.77
CA LYS A 61 -16.66 -1.26 2.60
C LYS A 61 -16.11 -2.67 2.67
N ILE A 62 -16.02 -3.21 3.89
CA ILE A 62 -15.59 -4.58 4.14
C ILE A 62 -16.83 -5.39 4.54
N THR A 63 -16.96 -6.59 4.00
CA THR A 63 -17.92 -7.61 4.43
C THR A 63 -17.17 -8.93 4.59
N GLY A 64 -17.52 -9.74 5.59
CA GLY A 64 -16.84 -11.01 5.83
C GLY A 64 -15.50 -10.89 6.56
N ALA A 65 -15.29 -9.82 7.34
CA ALA A 65 -14.05 -9.62 8.11
C ALA A 65 -13.84 -10.70 9.17
N GLU A 66 -14.93 -11.28 9.67
CA GLU A 66 -14.98 -12.43 10.58
C GLU A 66 -14.36 -13.71 10.01
N ASN A 67 -14.18 -13.79 8.68
CA ASN A 67 -13.53 -14.93 8.04
C ASN A 67 -11.99 -14.87 8.10
N ILE A 68 -11.43 -13.76 8.60
CA ILE A 68 -9.98 -13.61 8.77
C ILE A 68 -9.54 -14.41 10.00
N LEU A 69 -8.58 -15.32 9.81
CA LEU A 69 -8.04 -16.14 10.89
C LEU A 69 -6.90 -15.39 11.59
N VAL A 70 -7.10 -15.02 12.85
CA VAL A 70 -6.22 -14.07 13.55
C VAL A 70 -4.88 -14.64 14.07
N ASP A 71 -4.69 -15.96 14.04
CA ASP A 71 -3.49 -16.62 14.61
C ASP A 71 -2.82 -17.62 13.66
N LYS A 72 -3.10 -17.51 12.36
CA LYS A 72 -2.53 -18.41 11.35
C LYS A 72 -2.03 -17.63 10.15
N PRO A 73 -0.87 -18.00 9.55
CA PRO A 73 -0.49 -17.46 8.26
C PRO A 73 -1.56 -17.74 7.21
N GLN A 74 -1.93 -16.74 6.43
CA GLN A 74 -2.93 -16.85 5.37
C GLN A 74 -2.38 -16.30 4.05
N ILE A 75 -2.78 -16.92 2.95
CA ILE A 75 -2.60 -16.36 1.60
C ILE A 75 -3.91 -15.68 1.22
N PHE A 76 -3.89 -14.36 1.11
CA PHE A 76 -5.01 -13.59 0.60
C PHE A 76 -4.95 -13.53 -0.92
N ILE A 77 -6.04 -13.94 -1.58
CA ILE A 77 -6.17 -13.94 -3.03
C ILE A 77 -7.31 -12.99 -3.37
N ALA A 78 -7.06 -12.05 -4.27
CA ALA A 78 -8.04 -11.11 -4.77
C ALA A 78 -7.97 -11.08 -6.29
N ASN A 79 -9.12 -10.83 -6.93
CA ASN A 79 -9.14 -10.42 -8.33
C ASN A 79 -8.42 -9.07 -8.48
N HIS A 80 -7.83 -8.82 -9.65
CA HIS A 80 -7.18 -7.55 -9.96
C HIS A 80 -8.07 -6.74 -10.93
N GLN A 81 -8.62 -5.64 -10.46
CA GLN A 81 -9.53 -4.76 -11.22
C GLN A 81 -8.94 -3.36 -11.42
N GLY A 82 -7.95 -2.97 -10.61
CA GLY A 82 -7.23 -1.72 -10.84
C GLY A 82 -6.20 -1.38 -9.77
N TYR A 83 -5.60 -0.21 -9.92
CA TYR A 83 -4.55 0.26 -9.01
C TYR A 83 -5.03 0.43 -7.55
N TYR A 84 -6.32 0.71 -7.36
CA TYR A 84 -6.89 0.88 -6.02
C TYR A 84 -6.99 -0.41 -5.20
N ASP A 85 -6.82 -1.58 -5.82
CA ASP A 85 -6.79 -2.87 -5.10
C ASP A 85 -5.69 -2.87 -4.03
N ILE A 86 -4.53 -2.29 -4.35
CA ILE A 86 -3.40 -2.18 -3.44
C ILE A 86 -3.79 -1.36 -2.20
N PHE A 87 -4.41 -0.20 -2.42
CA PHE A 87 -4.76 0.72 -1.33
C PHE A 87 -5.92 0.21 -0.49
N ALA A 88 -6.90 -0.42 -1.12
CA ALA A 88 -8.02 -1.05 -0.44
C ALA A 88 -7.53 -2.18 0.46
N LEU A 89 -6.74 -3.12 -0.07
CA LEU A 89 -6.23 -4.25 0.69
C LEU A 89 -5.25 -3.82 1.77
N ALA A 90 -4.18 -3.09 1.43
CA ALA A 90 -3.17 -2.70 2.43
C ALA A 90 -3.73 -1.74 3.50
N GLY A 91 -4.70 -0.90 3.16
CA GLY A 91 -5.26 0.08 4.08
C GLY A 91 -6.33 -0.48 5.02
N TYR A 92 -7.11 -1.45 4.55
CA TYR A 92 -8.36 -1.85 5.21
C TYR A 92 -8.43 -3.34 5.55
N LEU A 93 -7.59 -4.20 4.96
CA LEU A 93 -7.41 -5.55 5.45
C LEU A 93 -6.60 -5.47 6.75
N SER A 94 -7.26 -5.63 7.89
CA SER A 94 -6.70 -5.45 9.24
C SER A 94 -5.73 -6.57 9.65
N VAL A 95 -4.73 -6.85 8.82
CA VAL A 95 -3.72 -7.92 9.00
C VAL A 95 -2.32 -7.39 8.71
N GLN A 96 -1.29 -8.11 9.15
CA GLN A 96 0.09 -7.84 8.76
C GLN A 96 0.38 -8.43 7.37
N LEU A 97 -0.03 -7.71 6.33
CA LEU A 97 0.09 -8.15 4.94
C LEU A 97 1.52 -8.01 4.42
N ARG A 98 2.08 -9.08 3.83
CA ARG A 98 3.34 -9.03 3.07
C ARG A 98 3.05 -9.17 1.58
N TRP A 99 3.36 -8.12 0.82
CA TRP A 99 3.12 -8.13 -0.62
C TRP A 99 4.17 -8.94 -1.36
N VAL A 100 3.72 -9.67 -2.39
CA VAL A 100 4.58 -10.27 -3.40
C VAL A 100 4.54 -9.37 -4.63
N SER A 101 5.64 -8.68 -4.92
CA SER A 101 5.67 -7.56 -5.88
C SER A 101 6.82 -7.66 -6.87
N LYS A 102 6.68 -7.07 -8.05
CA LYS A 102 7.76 -7.04 -9.07
C LYS A 102 9.03 -6.42 -8.48
N SER A 103 10.17 -7.09 -8.64
CA SER A 103 11.45 -6.67 -8.06
C SER A 103 11.88 -5.24 -8.46
N ILE A 104 11.48 -4.78 -9.64
CA ILE A 104 11.79 -3.43 -10.11
C ILE A 104 11.16 -2.33 -9.25
N LEU A 105 9.99 -2.58 -8.63
CA LEU A 105 9.30 -1.61 -7.80
C LEU A 105 10.10 -1.24 -6.53
N PHE A 106 10.92 -2.17 -6.04
CA PHE A 106 11.78 -1.94 -4.89
C PHE A 106 12.91 -0.93 -5.16
N ARG A 107 13.14 -0.55 -6.43
CA ARG A 107 14.11 0.49 -6.82
C ARG A 107 13.53 1.90 -6.79
N ILE A 108 12.21 2.05 -6.69
CA ILE A 108 11.55 3.37 -6.64
C ILE A 108 11.88 4.04 -5.29
N PRO A 109 12.42 5.27 -5.26
CA PRO A 109 12.70 5.97 -4.01
C PRO A 109 11.45 6.11 -3.12
N PHE A 110 11.67 6.10 -1.80
CA PHE A 110 10.67 6.17 -0.73
C PHE A 110 9.66 5.01 -0.71
N MET A 111 8.96 4.74 -1.81
CA MET A 111 8.01 3.64 -1.91
C MET A 111 8.71 2.27 -1.92
N GLY A 112 9.65 2.05 -2.84
CA GLY A 112 10.42 0.81 -2.91
C GLY A 112 11.28 0.55 -1.69
N TRP A 113 11.83 1.62 -1.09
CA TRP A 113 12.57 1.54 0.17
C TRP A 113 11.66 1.14 1.34
N ALA A 114 10.46 1.73 1.43
CA ALA A 114 9.47 1.34 2.43
C ALA A 114 8.96 -0.09 2.23
N MET A 115 8.80 -0.55 0.98
CA MET A 115 8.48 -1.95 0.68
C MET A 115 9.56 -2.90 1.21
N LYS A 116 10.84 -2.55 1.03
CA LYS A 116 11.97 -3.31 1.58
C LYS A 116 11.97 -3.31 3.12
N ALA A 117 11.76 -2.13 3.73
CA ALA A 117 11.66 -2.00 5.18
C ALA A 117 10.46 -2.77 5.78
N SER A 118 9.38 -2.93 5.00
CA SER A 118 8.18 -3.68 5.39
C SER A 118 8.30 -5.19 5.14
N GLY A 119 9.46 -5.70 4.75
CA GLY A 119 9.67 -7.13 4.49
C GLY A 119 8.83 -7.69 3.35
N TYR A 120 8.46 -6.87 2.36
CA TYR A 120 7.74 -7.35 1.18
C TYR A 120 8.67 -8.17 0.27
N ILE A 121 8.09 -9.10 -0.49
CA ILE A 121 8.79 -10.13 -1.23
C ILE A 121 8.98 -9.68 -2.69
N PRO A 122 10.22 -9.41 -3.15
CA PRO A 122 10.49 -9.08 -4.54
C PRO A 122 10.49 -10.35 -5.42
N VAL A 123 9.75 -10.32 -6.52
CA VAL A 123 9.77 -11.37 -7.54
C VAL A 123 10.41 -10.84 -8.80
N LYS A 124 11.52 -11.47 -9.21
CA LYS A 124 12.09 -11.29 -10.54
C LYS A 124 11.26 -12.10 -11.52
N ARG A 125 10.74 -11.45 -12.57
CA ARG A 125 10.17 -12.15 -13.72
C ARG A 125 11.20 -12.03 -14.84
N ASN A 126 11.72 -13.15 -15.29
CA ASN A 126 12.39 -13.23 -16.57
C ASN A 126 11.27 -13.49 -17.57
N ASN A 127 10.97 -12.49 -18.40
CA ASN A 127 10.14 -12.71 -19.58
C ASN A 127 11.05 -13.15 -20.72
#